data_AF-A0A4Y4B1N4-F1
#
_entry.id   AF-A0A4Y4B1N4-F1
#
_cell.length_a   1.000
_cell.length_b   1.000
_cell.length_c   1.000
_cell.angle_alpha   90.00
_cell.angle_beta   90.00
_cell.angle_gamma   90.00
#
_symmetry.space_group_name_H-M   'P 1'
#
loop_
_entity.id
_entity.type
_entity.pdbx_description
1 polymer ?
#
loop_
_entity_poly.entity_id
_entity_poly.type
_entity_poly.pdbx_seq_one_letter_code
_entity_poly.pdbx_strand_id
1 'polypeptide(L)' 'MKKIQNSRLYAILLIAVFSISLSGCAVGIRTRSNSSKSIPPGQAKKITGEKSAKRYAPGQKK' A
#
# COMPACT_ATOMS: atom_id res chain seq x y z
N MET A 1 12.88 -14.43 -45.00
CA MET A 1 12.45 -14.35 -43.58
C MET A 1 13.69 -14.16 -42.72
N LYS A 2 13.83 -13.03 -42.02
CA LYS A 2 15.02 -12.74 -41.21
C LYS A 2 14.99 -13.63 -39.97
N LYS A 3 15.95 -14.58 -39.86
CA LYS A 3 16.06 -15.41 -38.66
C LYS A 3 16.42 -14.53 -37.48
N ILE A 4 15.62 -14.60 -36.43
CA ILE A 4 15.86 -13.94 -35.15
C ILE A 4 17.10 -14.63 -34.56
N GLN A 5 18.28 -14.06 -34.79
CA GLN A 5 19.56 -14.71 -34.47
C GLN A 5 19.88 -14.77 -32.97
N ASN A 6 19.11 -14.09 -32.12
CA ASN A 6 19.41 -13.90 -30.70
C ASN A 6 18.23 -14.27 -29.78
N SER A 7 17.57 -15.41 -30.02
CA SER A 7 16.37 -15.87 -29.28
C SER A 7 16.52 -15.81 -27.74
N ARG A 8 17.71 -16.10 -27.20
CA ARG A 8 17.99 -15.98 -25.76
C ARG A 8 17.88 -14.55 -25.23
N LEU A 9 18.33 -13.55 -26.01
CA LEU A 9 18.21 -12.13 -25.61
C LEU A 9 16.75 -11.68 -25.61
N TYR A 10 15.95 -12.13 -26.57
CA TYR A 10 14.51 -11.84 -26.60
C TYR A 10 13.77 -12.49 -25.43
N ALA A 11 14.14 -13.71 -25.04
CA ALA A 11 13.57 -14.37 -23.87
C ALA A 11 13.89 -13.60 -22.57
N ILE A 12 15.15 -13.17 -22.40
CA ILE A 12 15.57 -12.36 -21.24
C ILE A 12 14.83 -11.01 -21.20
N LEU A 13 14.69 -10.34 -22.36
CA LEU A 13 13.97 -9.07 -22.48
C LEU A 13 12.50 -9.21 -22.07
N LEU A 14 11.83 -10.28 -22.52
CA LEU A 14 10.42 -10.56 -22.18
C LEU A 14 10.23 -10.78 -20.67
N ILE A 15 11.12 -11.54 -20.04
CA ILE A 15 11.06 -11.81 -18.60
C ILE A 15 11.29 -10.52 -17.80
N ALA A 16 12.26 -9.69 -18.19
CA ALA A 16 12.56 -8.43 -17.51
C ALA A 16 11.37 -7.46 -17.54
N VAL A 17 10.71 -7.30 -18.69
CA VAL A 17 9.52 -6.45 -18.82
C VAL A 17 8.36 -6.97 -17.96
N PHE A 18 8.17 -8.30 -17.90
CA PHE A 18 7.12 -8.90 -17.09
C PHE A 18 7.33 -8.66 -15.59
N SER A 19 8.55 -8.83 -15.08
CA SER A 19 8.89 -8.60 -13.67
C SER A 19 8.65 -7.16 -13.22
N ILE A 20 8.94 -6.16 -14.07
CA ILE A 20 8.69 -4.74 -13.76
C ILE A 20 7.19 -4.45 -13.65
N SER A 21 6.36 -5.13 -14.45
CA SER A 21 4.91 -4.96 -14.41
C SER A 21 4.30 -5.42 -13.07
N LEU A 22 4.92 -6.39 -12.40
CA LEU A 22 4.47 -6.93 -11.10
C LEU A 22 4.90 -6.11 -9.89
N SER A 23 5.87 -5.18 -10.00
CA SER A 23 6.37 -4.41 -8.85
C SER A 23 5.45 -3.26 -8.40
N GLY A 24 4.35 -3.00 -9.12
CA GLY A 24 3.45 -1.88 -8.86
C GLY A 24 2.39 -2.09 -7.78
N CYS A 25 2.26 -3.29 -7.20
CA CYS A 25 1.15 -3.63 -6.29
C CYS A 25 1.32 -3.13 -4.84
N ALA A 26 2.27 -2.23 -4.54
CA ALA A 26 2.39 -1.64 -3.22
C ALA A 26 1.40 -0.47 -3.07
N VAL A 27 0.23 -0.73 -2.48
CA VAL A 27 -0.68 0.33 -2.02
C VAL A 27 0.00 1.03 -0.85
N GLY A 28 0.70 2.13 -1.15
CA GLY A 28 1.18 3.04 -0.12
C GLY A 28 -0.02 3.61 0.63
N ILE A 29 -0.24 3.17 1.87
CA ILE A 29 -1.20 3.82 2.77
C ILE A 29 -0.69 5.25 2.96
N ARG A 30 -1.25 6.20 2.20
CA ARG A 30 -1.03 7.63 2.41
C ARG A 30 -1.72 8.00 3.73
N THR A 31 -1.07 7.75 4.86
CA THR A 31 -1.46 8.39 6.11
C THR A 31 -1.17 9.87 5.93
N ARG A 32 -2.20 10.64 5.54
CA ARG A 32 -2.17 12.09 5.56
C ARG A 32 -2.08 12.48 7.04
N SER A 33 -0.87 12.53 7.59
CA SER A 33 -0.59 13.03 8.92
C SER A 33 -0.79 14.55 8.91
N ASN A 34 -2.06 14.98 8.83
CA ASN A 34 -2.43 16.30 9.30
C ASN A 34 -2.28 16.27 10.82
N SER A 35 -1.08 16.62 11.28
CA SER A 35 -0.63 16.69 12.67
C SER A 35 -1.44 17.66 13.56
N SER A 36 -2.52 18.24 13.06
CA SER A 36 -3.40 19.16 13.79
C SER A 36 -4.80 18.59 14.09
N LYS A 37 -5.18 17.44 13.54
CA LYS A 37 -6.49 16.81 13.82
C LYS A 37 -6.30 15.53 14.62
N SER A 38 -7.09 15.41 15.68
CA SER A 38 -7.17 14.19 16.48
C SER A 38 -7.40 12.98 15.56
N ILE A 39 -6.66 11.90 15.83
CA ILE A 39 -6.80 10.64 15.10
C ILE A 39 -8.28 10.21 15.19
N PRO A 40 -8.95 9.90 14.06
CA PRO A 40 -10.35 9.51 14.10
C PRO A 40 -10.51 8.24 14.97
N PRO A 41 -11.61 8.12 15.72
CA PRO A 41 -11.79 7.08 16.73
C PRO A 41 -11.68 5.66 16.15
N GLY A 42 -12.07 5.46 14.88
CA GLY A 42 -11.91 4.20 14.17
C GLY A 42 -10.45 3.83 13.86
N GLN A 43 -9.59 4.83 13.59
CA GLN A 43 -8.16 4.62 13.39
C GLN A 43 -7.45 4.44 14.72
N ALA A 44 -7.82 5.21 15.76
CA ALA A 44 -7.32 5.02 17.12
C ALA A 44 -7.60 3.59 17.61
N LYS A 45 -8.83 3.09 17.43
CA LYS A 45 -9.21 1.70 17.73
C LYS A 45 -8.32 0.67 17.03
N LYS A 46 -8.03 0.87 15.73
CA LYS A 46 -7.17 -0.05 14.96
C LYS A 46 -5.73 -0.04 15.46
N ILE A 47 -5.21 1.12 15.85
CA ILE A 47 -3.85 1.28 16.40
C ILE A 47 -3.76 0.64 17.79
N THR A 48 -4.77 0.84 18.64
CA THR A 48 -4.72 0.36 20.03
C THR A 48 -5.18 -1.09 20.19
N GLY A 49 -5.71 -1.71 19.13
CA GLY A 49 -6.20 -3.09 19.17
C GLY A 49 -7.45 -3.28 20.03
N GLU A 50 -8.09 -2.20 20.48
CA GLU A 50 -9.25 -2.27 21.35
C GLU A 50 -10.51 -2.74 20.59
N LYS A 51 -11.37 -3.51 21.27
CA LYS A 51 -12.63 -4.01 20.67
C LYS A 51 -13.64 -2.90 20.37
N SER A 52 -13.51 -1.71 20.97
CA SER A 52 -14.46 -0.60 20.86
C SER A 52 -13.80 0.75 20.66
N ALA A 53 -14.36 1.59 19.79
CA ALA A 53 -13.91 2.97 19.59
C ALA A 53 -14.55 3.96 20.57
N LYS A 54 -15.43 3.48 21.48
CA LYS A 54 -16.18 4.33 22.40
C LYS A 54 -15.26 5.22 23.25
N ARG A 55 -14.12 4.71 23.71
CA ARG A 55 -13.16 5.48 24.54
C ARG A 55 -12.51 6.67 23.81
N TYR A 56 -12.51 6.63 22.48
CA TYR A 56 -11.92 7.67 21.62
C TYR A 56 -12.98 8.59 21.01
N ALA A 57 -14.27 8.38 21.31
CA ALA A 57 -15.34 9.23 20.77
C ALA A 57 -15.35 10.61 21.49
N PRO A 58 -15.66 11.70 20.76
CA PRO A 58 -15.75 13.03 21.34
C PRO A 58 -16.83 13.06 22.44
N GLY A 59 -16.51 13.66 23.60
CA GLY A 59 -17.41 13.76 24.76
C GLY A 59 -17.36 12.60 25.77
N GLN A 60 -16.43 11.65 25.60
CA GLN A 60 -16.27 10.50 26.53
C GLN A 60 -15.30 10.77 27.68
N LYS A 61 -14.51 11.84 27.59
CA LYS A 61 -13.82 12.42 28.74
C LYS A 61 -14.67 13.58 29.24
N LYS A 62 -15.48 13.30 30.26
CA LYS A 62 -15.94 14.33 31.20
C LYS A 62 -14.95 14.35 32.36
#